data_AF-A0AAV0YD70-F1
#
_entry.id   AF-A0AAV0YD70-F1
#
_cell.length_a   1.000
_cell.length_b   1.000
_cell.length_c   1.000
_cell.angle_alpha   90.00
_cell.angle_beta   90.00
_cell.angle_gamma   90.00
#
_symmetry.space_group_name_H-M   'P 1'
#
loop_
_entity.id
_entity.type
_entity.pdbx_description
1 polymer ?
#
loop_
_entity_poly.entity_id
_entity_poly.type
_entity_poly.pdbx_seq_one_letter_code
_entity_poly.pdbx_strand_id
1 'polypeptide(L)'
;MKPDMNENEYNIEKLEVIESMKKVAAQREVIERQTVNQSSCQNWLDIRLKLLTASNFGSIINRRPDTGCENLIKNLIYTTDVDTIAMEYGRNHENEGKMCLENLLSIKIRECGLFIDEFNYFTGVTPDGLIDEEGLIEIKCP
;
A
#
# COMPACT_ATOMS: atom_id res chain seq x y z
N MET A 1 16.50 11.64 -24.66
CA MET A 1 15.10 12.12 -24.65
C MET A 1 15.11 13.51 -24.04
N LYS A 2 14.51 14.52 -24.69
CA LYS A 2 14.37 15.84 -24.07
C LYS A 2 13.35 15.66 -22.93
N PRO A 3 13.63 16.11 -21.69
CA PRO A 3 12.65 16.00 -20.62
C PRO A 3 11.39 16.79 -20.99
N ASP A 4 10.22 16.24 -20.67
CA ASP A 4 8.91 16.82 -20.99
C ASP A 4 8.66 18.14 -20.24
N MET A 5 9.40 18.37 -19.17
CA MET A 5 9.36 19.56 -18.33
C MET A 5 10.76 20.17 -18.20
N ASN A 6 10.82 21.49 -18.07
CA ASN A 6 12.05 22.14 -17.66
C ASN A 6 12.30 21.96 -16.15
N GLU A 7 13.51 22.28 -15.70
CA GLU A 7 13.92 22.04 -14.30
C GLU A 7 13.06 22.82 -13.29
N ASN A 8 12.63 24.03 -13.63
CA ASN A 8 11.79 24.83 -12.74
C ASN A 8 10.38 24.25 -12.63
N GLU A 9 9.78 23.85 -13.75
CA GLU A 9 8.48 23.17 -13.78
C GLU A 9 8.52 21.88 -12.95
N TYR A 10 9.53 21.03 -13.16
CA TYR A 10 9.72 19.81 -12.39
C TYR A 10 9.80 20.08 -10.88
N ASN A 11 10.57 21.09 -10.47
CA ASN A 11 10.74 21.42 -9.06
C ASN A 11 9.43 21.94 -8.43
N ILE A 12 8.64 22.72 -9.17
CA ILE A 12 7.32 23.19 -8.71
C ILE A 12 6.38 22.00 -8.52
N GLU A 13 6.21 21.16 -9.54
CA GLU A 13 5.30 20.01 -9.46
C GLU A 13 5.72 19.02 -8.38
N LYS A 14 7.03 18.77 -8.24
CA LYS A 14 7.58 17.93 -7.17
C LYS A 14 7.18 18.44 -5.79
N LEU A 15 7.27 19.75 -5.55
CA LEU A 15 6.90 20.35 -4.27
C LEU A 15 5.39 20.24 -4.02
N GLU A 16 4.56 20.45 -5.04
CA GLU A 16 3.11 20.29 -4.94
C GLU A 16 2.71 18.85 -4.60
N VAL A 17 3.34 17.86 -5.24
CA VAL A 17 3.11 16.43 -4.94
C VAL A 17 3.52 16.10 -3.51
N ILE A 18 4.69 16.54 -3.07
CA ILE A 18 5.17 16.33 -1.69
C ILE A 18 4.20 16.95 -0.67
N GLU A 19 3.75 18.17 -0.91
CA GLU A 19 2.84 18.86 -0.01
C GLU A 19 1.45 18.19 0.05
N SER A 20 0.98 17.69 -1.09
CA SER A 20 -0.22 16.87 -1.17
C SER A 20 -0.08 15.59 -0.32
N MET A 21 1.04 14.87 -0.42
CA MET A 21 1.29 13.66 0.38
C MET A 21 1.34 13.95 1.88
N LYS A 22 1.97 15.07 2.30
CA LYS A 22 1.97 15.48 3.72
C LYS A 22 0.58 15.73 4.27
N LYS A 23 -0.29 16.39 3.48
CA LYS A 23 -1.70 16.61 3.87
C LYS A 23 -2.46 15.31 4.04
N VAL A 24 -2.19 14.32 3.18
CA VAL A 24 -2.75 12.97 3.30
C VAL A 24 -2.24 12.29 4.57
N ALA A 25 -0.92 12.28 4.81
CA ALA A 25 -0.32 11.67 6.00
C ALA A 25 -0.78 12.33 7.31
N ALA A 26 -1.09 13.63 7.31
CA ALA A 26 -1.68 14.33 8.45
C ALA A 26 -3.08 13.81 8.83
N GLN A 27 -3.77 13.13 7.90
CA GLN A 27 -5.09 12.53 8.11
C GLN A 27 -5.03 11.00 8.22
N ARG A 28 -3.84 10.42 8.44
CA ARG A 28 -3.60 8.96 8.42
C ARG A 28 -4.57 8.15 9.29
N GLU A 29 -4.93 8.63 10.48
CA GLU A 29 -5.84 7.92 11.39
C GLU A 29 -7.27 7.86 10.81
N VAL A 30 -7.71 8.94 10.18
CA VAL A 30 -9.01 9.01 9.51
C VAL A 30 -9.01 8.12 8.26
N ILE A 31 -7.92 8.16 7.49
CA ILE A 31 -7.74 7.34 6.29
C ILE A 31 -7.79 5.86 6.63
N GLU A 32 -7.07 5.42 7.67
CA GLU A 32 -7.08 4.02 8.10
C GLU A 32 -8.51 3.54 8.36
N ARG A 33 -9.31 4.32 9.11
CA ARG A 33 -10.69 3.95 9.43
C ARG A 33 -11.62 3.97 8.21
N GLN A 34 -11.47 4.94 7.31
CA GLN A 34 -12.28 5.06 6.09
C GLN A 34 -11.96 3.98 5.05
N THR A 35 -10.81 3.33 5.18
CA THR A 35 -10.29 2.39 4.18
C THR A 35 -10.21 0.95 4.69
N VAL A 36 -10.91 0.63 5.79
CA VAL A 36 -10.97 -0.71 6.39
C VAL A 36 -11.47 -1.80 5.44
N ASN A 37 -12.29 -1.43 4.44
CA ASN A 37 -12.80 -2.35 3.41
C ASN A 37 -11.80 -2.60 2.26
N GLN A 38 -10.57 -2.09 2.37
CA GLN A 38 -9.43 -2.36 1.50
C GLN A 38 -9.76 -2.33 -0.01
N SER A 39 -9.62 -3.45 -0.72
CA SER A 39 -9.82 -3.55 -2.17
C SER A 39 -11.24 -3.19 -2.63
N SER A 40 -12.23 -3.22 -1.74
CA SER A 40 -13.60 -2.77 -2.03
C SER A 40 -13.81 -1.27 -1.78
N CYS A 41 -12.77 -0.53 -1.39
CA CYS A 41 -12.80 0.91 -1.13
C CYS A 41 -12.00 1.67 -2.20
N GLN A 42 -12.68 2.50 -3.00
CA GLN A 42 -12.00 3.30 -4.03
C GLN A 42 -10.98 4.27 -3.43
N ASN A 43 -11.30 4.88 -2.29
CA ASN A 43 -10.37 5.78 -1.59
C ASN A 43 -9.07 5.07 -1.18
N TRP A 44 -9.16 3.78 -0.81
CA TRP A 44 -7.98 2.96 -0.49
C TRP A 44 -7.10 2.77 -1.73
N LEU A 45 -7.69 2.47 -2.89
CA LEU A 45 -6.98 2.34 -4.17
C LEU A 45 -6.31 3.67 -4.57
N ASP A 46 -7.06 4.77 -4.52
CA ASP A 46 -6.60 6.10 -4.93
C ASP A 46 -5.43 6.62 -4.08
N ILE A 47 -5.44 6.34 -2.78
CA ILE A 47 -4.35 6.73 -1.88
C ILE A 47 -3.14 5.81 -2.10
N ARG A 48 -3.33 4.49 -2.26
CA ARG A 48 -2.23 3.55 -2.49
C ARG A 48 -1.43 3.82 -3.75
N LEU A 49 -2.07 4.33 -4.82
CA LEU A 49 -1.38 4.75 -6.04
C LEU A 49 -0.35 5.87 -5.81
N LYS A 50 -0.48 6.62 -4.71
CA LYS A 50 0.42 7.71 -4.33
C LYS A 50 1.53 7.25 -3.37
N LEU A 51 1.52 5.98 -2.94
CA LEU A 51 2.41 5.45 -1.91
C LEU A 51 3.28 4.30 -2.45
N LEU A 52 4.48 4.19 -1.90
CA LEU A 52 5.28 2.98 -1.95
C LEU A 52 4.75 2.02 -0.88
N THR A 53 4.07 0.95 -1.31
CA THR A 53 3.41 0.03 -0.40
C THR A 53 4.31 -1.14 -0.04
N ALA A 54 4.13 -1.73 1.15
CA ALA A 54 4.92 -2.89 1.58
C ALA A 54 5.00 -4.01 0.51
N SER A 55 3.89 -4.28 -0.19
CA SER A 55 3.79 -5.28 -1.26
C SER A 55 4.68 -5.01 -2.48
N ASN A 56 5.08 -3.76 -2.73
CA ASN A 56 5.96 -3.39 -3.85
C ASN A 56 7.37 -2.96 -3.39
N PHE A 57 7.54 -2.67 -2.09
CA PHE A 57 8.77 -2.11 -1.54
C PHE A 57 9.99 -3.02 -1.74
N GLY A 58 9.79 -4.35 -1.70
CA GLY A 58 10.85 -5.33 -1.99
C GLY A 58 11.50 -5.13 -3.36
N SER A 59 10.72 -4.80 -4.38
CA SER A 59 11.22 -4.53 -5.74
C SER A 59 12.01 -3.22 -5.83
N ILE A 60 11.72 -2.28 -4.93
CA ILE A 60 12.37 -0.96 -4.87
C ILE A 60 13.74 -1.08 -4.22
N ILE A 61 13.81 -1.69 -3.03
CA ILE A 61 15.06 -1.79 -2.26
C ILE A 61 16.09 -2.73 -2.90
N ASN A 62 15.63 -3.74 -3.65
CA ASN A 62 16.50 -4.70 -4.32
C ASN A 62 16.90 -4.26 -5.74
N ARG A 63 16.55 -3.04 -6.15
CA ARG A 63 16.93 -2.51 -7.46
C ARG A 63 18.44 -2.41 -7.58
N ARG A 64 18.98 -2.89 -8.70
CA ARG A 64 20.40 -2.70 -9.04
C ARG A 64 20.63 -1.28 -9.60
N PRO A 65 21.75 -0.62 -9.25
CA PRO A 65 22.03 0.75 -9.70
C PRO A 65 22.07 0.91 -11.23
N ASP A 66 22.49 -0.14 -11.93
CA ASP A 66 22.69 -0.21 -13.39
C ASP A 66 21.42 -0.58 -14.18
N THR A 67 20.37 -1.03 -13.51
CA THR A 67 19.10 -1.41 -14.15
C THR A 67 18.16 -0.21 -14.20
N GLY A 68 17.68 0.19 -15.37
CA GLY A 68 16.69 1.27 -15.52
C GLY A 68 15.46 1.07 -14.63
N CYS A 69 14.87 2.17 -14.16
CA CYS A 69 13.71 2.11 -13.25
C CYS A 69 12.36 2.21 -13.98
N GLU A 70 12.36 2.30 -15.31
CA GLU A 70 11.19 2.63 -16.12
C GLU A 70 10.06 1.60 -15.94
N ASN A 71 10.40 0.31 -15.94
CA ASN A 71 9.43 -0.77 -15.72
C ASN A 71 8.87 -0.78 -14.29
N LEU A 72 9.72 -0.48 -13.30
CA LEU A 72 9.30 -0.38 -11.90
C LEU A 72 8.30 0.77 -11.74
N ILE A 73 8.65 1.95 -12.25
CA ILE A 73 7.78 3.13 -12.23
C ILE A 73 6.48 2.85 -12.98
N LYS A 74 6.55 2.18 -14.14
CA LYS A 74 5.36 1.80 -14.91
C LYS A 74 4.43 0.90 -14.09
N ASN A 75 4.97 -0.11 -13.40
CA ASN A 75 4.18 -1.01 -12.57
C ASN A 75 3.59 -0.33 -11.32
N LEU A 76 4.31 0.63 -10.74
CA LEU A 76 3.86 1.40 -9.59
C LEU A 76 2.73 2.36 -9.95
N ILE A 77 2.85 3.09 -11.07
CA ILE A 77 1.90 4.14 -11.47
C ILE A 77 0.71 3.57 -12.25
N TYR A 78 0.96 2.64 -13.16
CA TYR A 78 -0.05 2.05 -14.04
C TYR A 78 -0.39 0.64 -13.56
N THR A 79 -0.81 0.54 -12.30
CA THR A 79 -1.35 -0.72 -11.78
C THR A 79 -2.48 -1.14 -12.71
N THR A 80 -2.27 -2.24 -13.43
CA THR A 80 -3.31 -2.81 -14.28
C THR A 80 -4.31 -3.49 -13.36
N ASP A 81 -5.59 -3.54 -13.76
CA ASP A 81 -6.60 -4.39 -13.12
C ASP A 81 -6.23 -5.86 -13.34
N VAL A 82 -5.17 -6.30 -12.67
CA VAL A 82 -4.68 -7.66 -12.69
C VAL A 82 -5.44 -8.40 -11.62
N ASP A 83 -6.36 -9.26 -12.05
CA ASP A 83 -7.00 -10.22 -11.17
C ASP A 83 -6.57 -11.63 -11.58
N THR A 84 -5.68 -12.21 -10.80
CA THR A 84 -5.19 -13.58 -11.05
C THR A 84 -5.99 -14.58 -10.24
N ILE A 85 -6.01 -15.83 -10.68
CA ILE A 85 -6.63 -16.95 -9.93
C ILE A 85 -6.06 -17.02 -8.50
N ALA A 86 -4.76 -16.76 -8.32
CA ALA A 86 -4.13 -16.74 -7.00
C ALA A 86 -4.63 -15.58 -6.12
N MET A 87 -4.86 -14.39 -6.71
CA MET A 87 -5.41 -13.24 -5.98
C MET A 87 -6.88 -13.47 -5.61
N GLU A 88 -7.67 -14.02 -6.51
CA GLU A 88 -9.06 -14.42 -6.24
C GLU A 88 -9.12 -15.47 -5.13
N TYR A 89 -8.28 -16.51 -5.24
CA TYR A 89 -8.17 -17.54 -4.21
C TYR A 89 -7.79 -16.94 -2.85
N GLY A 90 -6.78 -16.06 -2.82
CA GLY A 90 -6.37 -15.33 -1.62
C GLY A 90 -7.53 -14.58 -0.98
N ARG A 91 -8.22 -13.72 -1.74
CA ARG A 91 -9.37 -12.94 -1.22
C ARG A 91 -10.49 -13.83 -0.68
N ASN A 92 -10.75 -14.97 -1.32
CA ASN A 92 -11.83 -15.87 -0.92
C ASN A 92 -11.50 -16.66 0.36
N HIS A 93 -10.22 -16.94 0.63
CA HIS A 93 -9.79 -17.81 1.75
C HIS A 93 -9.06 -17.06 2.88
N GLU A 94 -8.73 -15.77 2.71
CA GLU A 94 -8.06 -14.98 3.75
C GLU A 94 -8.86 -14.98 5.06
N ASN A 95 -10.19 -14.80 4.99
CA ASN A 95 -11.07 -14.84 6.16
C ASN A 95 -11.06 -16.21 6.85
N GLU A 96 -11.00 -17.31 6.11
CA GLU A 96 -10.87 -18.65 6.69
C GLU A 96 -9.54 -18.79 7.43
N GLY A 97 -8.45 -18.27 6.85
CA GLY A 97 -7.13 -18.18 7.48
C GLY A 97 -7.17 -17.37 8.79
N LYS A 98 -7.83 -16.21 8.78
CA LYS A 98 -8.04 -15.37 9.99
C LYS A 98 -8.77 -16.16 11.06
N MET A 99 -9.92 -16.76 10.73
CA MET A 99 -10.73 -17.52 11.68
C MET A 99 -9.97 -18.73 12.26
N CYS A 100 -9.17 -19.42 11.44
CA CYS A 100 -8.32 -20.51 11.90
C CYS A 100 -7.28 -20.01 12.91
N LEU A 101 -6.62 -18.89 12.62
CA LEU A 101 -5.61 -18.30 13.50
C LEU A 101 -6.21 -17.78 14.81
N GLU A 102 -7.36 -17.10 14.76
CA GLU A 102 -8.11 -16.65 15.96
C GLU A 102 -8.39 -17.82 16.89
N ASN A 103 -8.92 -18.93 16.36
CA ASN A 103 -9.26 -20.11 17.15
C ASN A 103 -8.02 -20.83 17.69
N LEU A 104 -6.98 -21.00 16.86
CA LEU A 104 -5.77 -21.72 17.23
C LEU A 104 -5.03 -21.03 18.38
N LEU A 105 -4.93 -19.70 18.33
CA LEU A 105 -4.17 -18.90 19.31
C LEU A 105 -5.07 -18.29 20.38
N SER A 106 -6.40 -18.45 20.29
CA SER A 106 -7.38 -17.81 21.17
C SER A 106 -7.20 -16.28 21.24
N ILE A 107 -6.96 -15.68 20.07
CA ILE A 107 -6.77 -14.24 19.90
C ILE A 107 -7.93 -13.62 19.11
N LYS A 108 -8.08 -12.30 19.21
CA LYS A 108 -8.99 -11.54 18.33
C LYS A 108 -8.17 -10.76 17.30
N ILE A 109 -8.47 -10.98 16.03
CA ILE A 109 -7.93 -10.24 14.91
C ILE A 109 -8.92 -9.12 14.57
N ARG A 110 -8.43 -7.89 14.52
CA ARG A 110 -9.22 -6.74 14.08
C ARG A 110 -8.88 -6.38 12.64
N GLU A 111 -9.92 -6.06 11.88
CA GLU A 111 -9.77 -5.44 10.57
C GLU A 111 -9.09 -4.08 10.68
N CYS A 112 -8.38 -3.72 9.62
CA CYS A 112 -7.69 -2.45 9.50
C CYS A 112 -7.65 -1.96 8.05
N GLY A 113 -7.52 -0.65 7.90
CA GLY A 113 -7.32 -0.02 6.60
C GLY A 113 -5.86 0.31 6.31
N LEU A 114 -5.66 1.34 5.50
CA LEU A 114 -4.35 1.79 5.07
C LEU A 114 -3.65 2.60 6.17
N PHE A 115 -2.49 2.12 6.60
CA PHE A 115 -1.53 2.86 7.42
C PHE A 115 -0.58 3.64 6.52
N ILE A 116 -0.31 4.90 6.90
CA ILE A 116 0.63 5.79 6.23
C ILE A 116 1.68 6.20 7.26
N ASP A 117 2.95 6.11 6.89
CA ASP A 117 4.04 6.49 7.79
C ASP A 117 4.04 8.00 8.05
N GLU A 118 4.25 8.38 9.31
CA GLU A 118 4.21 9.78 9.73
C GLU A 118 5.40 10.59 9.18
N PHE A 119 6.58 9.98 9.10
CA PHE A 119 7.81 10.68 8.71
C PHE A 119 8.09 10.52 7.21
N ASN A 120 7.82 9.33 6.68
CA ASN A 120 7.97 8.92 5.30
C ASN A 120 6.58 8.87 4.66
N TYR A 121 5.92 10.01 4.56
CA TYR A 121 4.55 10.20 4.04
C TYR A 121 4.26 9.60 2.65
N PHE A 122 5.29 9.14 1.94
CA PHE A 122 5.20 8.43 0.67
C PHE A 122 5.19 6.89 0.84
N THR A 123 5.16 6.37 2.06
CA THR A 123 5.12 4.92 2.34
C THR A 123 3.85 4.54 3.08
N GLY A 124 3.37 3.31 2.85
CA GLY A 124 2.17 2.81 3.51
C GLY A 124 2.01 1.29 3.46
N VAL A 125 1.11 0.78 4.29
CA VAL A 125 0.83 -0.65 4.40
C VAL A 125 -0.61 -0.88 4.80
N THR A 126 -1.17 -1.99 4.35
CA THR A 126 -2.45 -2.50 4.83
C THR A 126 -2.16 -3.92 5.31
N PRO A 127 -1.99 -4.15 6.62
CA PRO A 127 -1.89 -5.51 7.15
C PRO A 127 -3.17 -6.29 6.90
N ASP A 128 -3.09 -7.62 6.92
CA ASP A 128 -4.29 -8.46 6.82
C ASP A 128 -5.11 -8.38 8.11
N GLY A 129 -4.48 -8.03 9.24
CA GLY A 129 -5.20 -7.71 10.47
C GLY A 129 -4.27 -7.27 11.60
N LEU A 130 -4.89 -6.82 12.70
CA LEU A 130 -4.20 -6.36 13.91
C LEU A 130 -4.55 -7.25 15.09
N ILE A 131 -3.57 -7.49 15.95
CA ILE A 131 -3.71 -8.23 17.21
C ILE A 131 -3.30 -7.29 18.33
N ASP A 132 -4.16 -7.16 19.35
CA ASP A 132 -3.94 -6.28 20.49
C ASP A 132 -3.52 -4.84 20.07
N GLU A 133 -2.53 -4.25 20.75
CA GLU A 133 -2.06 -2.88 20.49
C GLU A 133 -0.89 -2.81 19.48
N GLU A 134 0.00 -3.81 19.47
CA GLU A 134 1.25 -3.76 18.70
C GLU A 134 1.39 -4.90 17.66
N GLY A 135 0.49 -5.88 17.68
CA GLY A 135 0.55 -7.04 16.81
C GLY A 135 -0.08 -6.78 15.44
N LEU A 136 0.52 -7.36 14.39
CA LEU A 136 -0.06 -7.44 13.05
C LEU A 136 0.07 -8.85 12.50
N ILE A 137 -0.74 -9.16 11.49
CA ILE A 137 -0.66 -10.42 10.76
C ILE A 137 -0.55 -10.18 9.26
N GLU A 138 0.08 -11.16 8.61
CA GLU A 138 0.12 -11.33 7.16
C GLU A 138 -0.21 -12.80 6.90
N ILE A 139 -1.33 -13.06 6.22
CA ILE A 139 -1.83 -14.37 5.85
C ILE A 139 -1.48 -14.62 4.38
N LYS A 140 -1.05 -15.85 4.09
CA LYS A 140 -0.81 -16.31 2.72
C LYS A 140 -1.63 -17.56 2.46
N CYS A 141 -2.45 -17.50 1.41
CA CYS A 141 -3.21 -18.62 0.87
C CYS A 141 -2.53 -19.06 -0.44
N PRO A 142 -1.57 -20.00 -0.40
CA PRO A 142 -0.79 -20.43 -1.56
C PRO A 142 -1.59 -21.24 -2.58
#